data_AF-A0A7R7CL35-F1
#
_entry.id   AF-A0A7R7CL35-F1
#
_cell.length_a   1.000
_cell.length_b   1.000
_cell.length_c   1.000
_cell.angle_alpha   90.00
_cell.angle_beta   90.00
_cell.angle_gamma   90.00
#
_symmetry.space_group_name_H-M   'P 1'
#
loop_
_entity.id
_entity.type
_entity.pdbx_description
1 polymer ?
#
loop_
_entity_poly.entity_id
_entity_poly.type
_entity_poly.pdbx_seq_one_letter_code
_entity_poly.pdbx_strand_id
1 'polypeptide(L)'
;MVQKAIITDVSKLRPDLLDLSVAELERRRAEIDMAIIEIGKKEAEAQRLKDIEDAGKHVDHLLESIKWLHDRGFLPPKMTEAFSGADGQFAPHRYIKRPRA
;
A
#
# COMPACT_ATOMS: atom_id res chain seq x y z
N MET A 1 5.39 2.65 -12.74
CA MET A 1 6.79 2.29 -13.06
C MET A 1 7.50 3.56 -13.52
N VAL A 2 8.44 4.07 -12.73
CA VAL A 2 9.26 5.21 -13.14
C VAL A 2 10.21 4.70 -14.23
N GLN A 3 10.06 5.18 -15.47
CA GLN A 3 11.00 4.85 -16.54
C GLN A 3 12.37 5.39 -16.15
N LYS A 4 13.34 4.49 -15.96
CA LYS A 4 14.74 4.87 -15.77
C LYS A 4 15.23 5.48 -17.08
N ALA A 5 15.37 6.80 -17.12
CA ALA A 5 15.97 7.49 -18.25
C ALA A 5 17.45 7.10 -18.33
N ILE A 6 17.80 6.18 -19.24
CA ILE A 6 19.19 5.78 -19.46
C ILE A 6 19.81 6.79 -20.41
N ILE A 7 20.66 7.68 -19.88
CA ILE A 7 21.50 8.55 -20.70
C ILE A 7 22.75 7.75 -21.10
N THR A 8 22.78 7.28 -22.36
CA THR A 8 23.93 6.56 -22.94
C THR A 8 24.81 7.44 -23.82
N ASP A 9 24.46 8.72 -23.97
CA ASP A 9 25.09 9.67 -24.90
C ASP A 9 25.42 10.97 -24.17
N VAL A 10 26.67 11.40 -24.27
CA VAL A 10 27.20 12.62 -23.63
C VAL A 10 26.49 13.87 -24.15
N SER A 11 26.01 13.88 -25.39
CA SER A 11 25.27 15.01 -25.98
C SER A 11 23.91 15.27 -25.31
N LYS A 12 23.41 14.31 -24.53
CA LYS A 12 22.14 14.41 -23.79
C LYS A 12 22.34 14.87 -22.33
N LEU A 13 23.58 15.13 -21.93
CA LEU A 13 23.84 15.76 -20.64
C LEU A 13 23.31 17.19 -20.65
N ARG A 14 22.86 17.65 -19.48
CA ARG A 14 22.53 19.06 -19.34
C ARG A 14 23.82 19.89 -19.45
N PRO A 15 23.85 20.96 -20.25
CA PRO A 15 25.08 21.71 -20.52
C PRO A 15 25.75 22.25 -19.26
N ASP A 16 24.96 22.65 -18.25
CA ASP A 16 25.43 23.17 -16.96
C ASP A 16 26.24 22.16 -16.14
N LEU A 17 26.15 20.86 -16.45
CA LEU A 17 26.95 19.83 -15.79
C LEU A 17 28.41 19.85 -16.23
N LEU A 18 28.71 20.37 -17.43
CA LEU A 18 30.07 20.46 -17.95
C LEU A 18 30.84 21.63 -17.32
N ASP A 19 30.13 22.58 -16.71
CA ASP A 19 30.71 23.74 -16.04
C ASP A 19 31.13 23.45 -14.58
N LEU A 20 30.76 22.28 -14.05
CA LEU A 20 31.00 21.90 -12.65
C LEU A 20 32.33 21.15 -12.48
N SER A 21 32.91 21.28 -11.29
CA SER A 21 34.04 20.44 -10.90
C SER A 21 33.60 18.99 -10.65
N VAL A 22 34.54 18.05 -10.78
CA VAL A 22 34.31 16.63 -10.48
C VAL A 22 33.79 16.44 -9.04
N ALA A 23 34.34 17.17 -8.07
CA ALA A 23 33.93 17.09 -6.68
C ALA A 23 32.48 17.56 -6.47
N GLU A 24 32.03 18.60 -7.18
CA GLU A 24 30.64 19.05 -7.14
C GLU A 24 29.69 18.06 -7.82
N LEU A 25 30.13 17.43 -8.92
CA LEU A 25 29.37 16.37 -9.59
C LEU A 25 29.20 15.14 -8.67
N GLU A 26 30.26 14.73 -7.97
CA GLU A 26 30.21 13.63 -7.00
C GLU A 26 29.29 13.95 -5.82
N ARG A 27 29.36 15.17 -5.29
CA ARG A 27 28.46 15.63 -4.23
C ARG A 27 27.01 15.62 -4.69
N ARG A 28 26.71 16.22 -5.86
CA ARG A 28 25.35 16.23 -6.43
C ARG A 28 24.84 14.82 -6.67
N ARG A 29 25.69 13.89 -7.12
CA ARG A 29 25.32 12.48 -7.29
C ARG A 29 24.88 11.86 -5.97
N ALA A 30 25.66 12.03 -4.90
CA ALA A 30 25.29 11.51 -3.58
C ALA A 30 23.97 12.11 -3.06
N GLU A 31 23.78 13.43 -3.23
CA GLU A 31 22.53 14.11 -2.86
C GLU A 31 21.33 13.57 -3.65
N ILE A 32 21.48 13.35 -4.96
CA ILE A 32 20.43 12.78 -5.82
C ILE A 32 20.14 11.33 -5.42
N ASP A 33 21.16 10.51 -5.17
CA ASP A 33 20.97 9.11 -4.76
C ASP A 33 20.19 9.04 -3.42
N MET A 34 20.52 9.90 -2.45
CA MET A 34 19.76 10.01 -1.21
C MET A 34 18.33 10.50 -1.43
N ALA A 35 18.12 11.49 -2.29
CA ALA A 35 16.80 12.01 -2.62
C ALA A 35 15.91 10.93 -3.28
N ILE A 36 16.47 10.12 -4.18
CA ILE A 36 15.77 8.99 -4.80
C ILE A 36 15.32 7.98 -3.74
N ILE A 37 16.20 7.63 -2.80
CA ILE A 37 15.87 6.70 -1.70
C ILE A 37 14.72 7.26 -0.86
N GLU A 38 14.79 8.53 -0.49
CA GLU A 38 13.81 9.16 0.37
C GLU A 38 12.44 9.32 -0.31
N ILE A 39 12.44 9.67 -1.60
CA ILE A 39 11.21 9.68 -2.42
C ILE A 39 10.61 8.28 -2.49
N GLY A 40 11.43 7.26 -2.75
CA GLY A 40 10.97 5.87 -2.80
C GLY A 40 10.33 5.41 -1.49
N LYS A 41 10.88 5.81 -0.34
CA LYS A 41 10.28 5.52 0.98
C LYS A 41 8.92 6.18 1.15
N LYS A 42 8.82 7.47 0.82
CA LYS A 42 7.55 8.22 0.92
C LYS A 42 6.47 7.65 0.01
N GLU A 43 6.83 7.28 -1.22
CA GLU A 43 5.92 6.62 -2.15
C GLU A 43 5.48 5.25 -1.63
N ALA A 44 6.40 4.44 -1.08
CA ALA A 44 6.08 3.15 -0.50
C ALA A 44 5.17 3.25 0.73
N GLU A 45 5.40 4.23 1.61
CA GLU A 45 4.55 4.50 2.77
C GLU A 45 3.15 4.96 2.34
N ALA A 46 3.08 5.88 1.37
CA ALA A 46 1.81 6.33 0.81
C ALA A 46 1.04 5.18 0.14
N GLN A 47 1.74 4.29 -0.57
CA GLN A 47 1.12 3.11 -1.17
C GLN A 47 0.64 2.12 -0.10
N ARG A 48 1.45 1.86 0.94
CA ARG A 48 1.05 1.01 2.06
C ARG A 48 -0.21 1.53 2.74
N LEU A 49 -0.32 2.84 2.96
CA LEU A 49 -1.52 3.46 3.54
C LEU A 49 -2.75 3.25 2.65
N LYS A 50 -2.62 3.41 1.32
CA LYS A 50 -3.70 3.10 0.37
C LYS A 50 -4.09 1.63 0.41
N ASP A 51 -3.11 0.73 0.44
CA ASP A 51 -3.35 -0.71 0.49
C ASP A 51 -4.12 -1.10 1.77
N ILE A 52 -3.79 -0.47 2.92
CA ILE A 52 -4.52 -0.67 4.18
C ILE A 52 -5.96 -0.15 4.07
N GLU A 53 -6.16 1.03 3.48
CA GLU A 53 -7.49 1.60 3.28
C GLU A 53 -8.36 0.71 2.39
N ASP A 54 -7.83 0.26 1.26
CA ASP A 54 -8.54 -0.61 0.32
C ASP A 54 -8.81 -1.99 0.92
N ALA A 55 -7.86 -2.56 1.66
CA ALA A 55 -8.10 -3.78 2.42
C ALA A 55 -9.20 -3.60 3.48
N GLY A 56 -9.29 -2.43 4.11
CA GLY A 56 -10.39 -2.05 4.99
C GLY A 56 -11.76 -2.10 4.30
N LYS A 57 -11.86 -1.50 3.10
CA LYS A 57 -13.10 -1.53 2.28
C LYS A 57 -13.51 -2.96 1.92
N HIS A 58 -12.54 -3.81 1.57
CA HIS A 58 -12.82 -5.22 1.28
C HIS A 58 -13.35 -5.99 2.49
N VAL A 59 -12.78 -5.74 3.69
CA VAL A 59 -13.28 -6.34 4.94
C VAL A 59 -14.71 -5.88 5.24
N ASP A 60 -15.01 -4.60 5.04
CA ASP A 60 -16.36 -4.07 5.26
C ASP A 60 -17.39 -4.73 4.33
N HIS A 61 -17.07 -4.80 3.04
CA HIS A 61 -17.94 -5.46 2.06
C HIS A 61 -18.15 -6.95 2.39
N LEU A 62 -17.11 -7.64 2.87
CA LEU A 62 -17.21 -9.03 3.30
C LEU A 62 -18.14 -9.18 4.50
N LEU A 63 -18.01 -8.32 5.52
CA LEU A 63 -18.87 -8.34 6.71
C LEU A 63 -20.34 -8.08 6.35
N GLU A 64 -20.59 -7.11 5.45
CA GLU A 64 -21.93 -6.82 4.93
C GLU A 64 -22.53 -8.03 4.19
N SER A 65 -21.73 -8.67 3.34
CA SER A 65 -22.14 -9.86 2.58
C SER A 65 -22.45 -11.03 3.51
N ILE A 66 -21.62 -11.28 4.51
CA ILE A 66 -21.84 -12.34 5.52
C ILE A 66 -23.12 -12.07 6.31
N LYS A 67 -23.35 -10.82 6.73
CA LYS A 67 -24.58 -10.44 7.42
C LYS A 67 -25.81 -10.66 6.53
N TRP A 68 -25.76 -10.26 5.28
CA TRP A 68 -26.85 -10.48 4.32
C TRP A 68 -27.17 -11.98 4.14
N LEU A 69 -26.15 -12.83 4.07
CA LEU A 69 -26.31 -14.29 3.97
C LEU A 69 -26.94 -14.87 5.23
N HIS A 70 -26.50 -14.40 6.41
CA HIS A 70 -27.06 -14.81 7.69
C HIS A 70 -28.54 -14.43 7.80
N ASP A 71 -28.89 -13.17 7.52
CA ASP A 71 -30.24 -12.64 7.66
C ASP A 71 -31.25 -13.34 6.73
N ARG A 72 -30.77 -13.94 5.64
CA ARG A 72 -31.60 -14.71 4.68
C ARG A 72 -31.54 -16.23 4.87
N GLY A 73 -30.82 -16.72 5.87
CA GLY A 73 -30.68 -18.15 6.14
C GLY A 73 -29.86 -18.92 5.08
N PHE A 74 -29.06 -18.22 4.28
CA PHE A 74 -28.16 -18.84 3.29
C PHE A 74 -26.76 -19.11 3.85
N LEU A 75 -26.45 -18.61 5.05
CA LEU A 75 -25.16 -18.86 5.68
C LEU A 75 -25.10 -20.30 6.21
N PRO A 76 -24.05 -21.08 5.89
CA PRO A 76 -23.89 -22.44 6.39
C PRO A 76 -23.91 -22.50 7.93
N PRO A 77 -24.56 -23.51 8.55
CA PRO A 77 -24.68 -23.60 10.01
C PRO A 77 -23.35 -23.49 10.76
N LYS A 78 -22.30 -24.15 10.24
CA LYS A 78 -20.94 -24.09 10.80
C LYS A 78 -20.37 -22.67 10.87
N MET A 79 -20.69 -21.82 9.88
CA MET A 79 -20.24 -20.42 9.89
C MET A 79 -21.10 -19.56 10.82
N THR A 80 -22.41 -19.82 10.88
CA THR A 80 -23.29 -19.16 11.84
C THR A 80 -22.82 -19.43 13.27
N GLU A 81 -22.54 -20.69 13.62
CA GLU A 81 -21.98 -21.08 14.91
C GLU A 81 -20.64 -20.40 15.18
N ALA A 82 -19.72 -20.43 14.21
CA ALA A 82 -18.38 -19.85 14.36
C ALA A 82 -18.41 -18.33 14.58
N PHE A 83 -19.37 -17.62 14.00
CA PHE A 83 -19.51 -16.16 14.16
C PHE A 83 -20.43 -15.75 15.30
N SER A 84 -21.10 -16.69 15.95
CA SER A 84 -21.98 -16.41 17.08
C SER A 84 -21.25 -16.50 18.42
N GLY A 85 -21.55 -15.58 19.33
CA GLY A 85 -21.00 -15.59 20.68
C GLY A 85 -21.68 -16.62 21.60
N ALA A 86 -21.16 -16.75 22.83
CA ALA A 86 -21.77 -17.58 23.88
C ALA A 86 -23.18 -17.11 24.30
N ASP A 87 -23.53 -15.87 23.97
CA ASP A 87 -24.84 -15.23 24.12
C ASP A 87 -25.77 -15.48 22.91
N GLY A 88 -25.31 -16.23 21.91
CA GLY A 88 -26.04 -16.47 20.66
C GLY A 88 -26.07 -15.27 19.71
N GLN A 89 -25.35 -14.18 20.01
CA GLN A 89 -25.32 -13.00 19.14
C GLN A 89 -24.37 -13.21 17.97
N PHE A 90 -24.87 -13.03 16.74
CA PHE A 90 -24.07 -13.08 15.51
C PHE A 90 -23.14 -11.86 15.41
N ALA A 91 -21.84 -12.09 15.49
CA ALA A 91 -20.80 -11.06 15.60
C ALA A 91 -19.54 -11.41 14.75
N PRO A 92 -19.64 -11.44 13.41
CA PRO A 92 -18.53 -11.84 12.52
C PRO A 92 -17.30 -10.93 12.64
N HIS A 93 -17.47 -9.67 13.06
CA HIS A 93 -16.39 -8.71 13.30
C HIS A 93 -15.43 -9.12 14.43
N ARG A 94 -15.81 -10.08 15.29
CA ARG A 94 -14.90 -10.65 16.30
C ARG A 94 -13.76 -11.45 15.67
N TYR A 95 -14.02 -12.07 14.52
CA TYR A 95 -13.08 -12.94 13.81
C TYR A 95 -12.47 -12.27 12.59
N ILE A 96 -13.25 -11.46 11.85
CA ILE A 96 -12.78 -10.71 10.69
C ILE A 96 -12.53 -9.27 11.13
N LYS A 97 -11.26 -8.88 11.21
CA LYS A 97 -10.85 -7.54 11.68
C LYS A 97 -10.32 -6.70 10.53
N ARG A 98 -10.56 -5.40 10.61
CA ARG A 98 -9.91 -4.44 9.70
C ARG A 98 -8.39 -4.45 9.93
N PRO A 99 -7.61 -4.35 8.85
CA PRO A 99 -6.16 -4.17 8.96
C PRO A 99 -5.84 -2.87 9.70
N ARG A 100 -4.74 -2.88 10.45
CA ARG A 100 -4.22 -1.70 11.16
C ARG A 100 -3.05 -1.11 10.36
N ALA A 101 -2.93 0.22 10.39
CA ALA A 101 -1.78 0.91 9.82
C ALA A 101 -0.52 0.73 10.65
#